data_AF-A0A419ECK7-F1
#
_entry.id   AF-A0A419ECK7-F1
#
_cell.length_a   1.000
_cell.length_b   1.000
_cell.length_c   1.000
_cell.angle_alpha   90.00
_cell.angle_beta   90.00
_cell.angle_gamma   90.00
#
_symmetry.space_group_name_H-M   'P 1'
#
loop_
_entity.id
_entity.type
_entity.pdbx_description
1 polymer ?
#
loop_
_entity_poly.entity_id
_entity_poly.type
_entity_poly.pdbx_seq_one_letter_code
_entity_poly.pdbx_strand_id
1 'polypeptide(L)'
;MVTDEKIYNAALMRYHFGNALIWLGVLTWLPFIVLRFAGEKPSLFWYLLFHLLGVIGGSRLRAYARREMGMTLPQKSRLQMLGHGLVFAGILVWAPYFYMKFVAQQPVEAMDYLPYHLTGVLSGIGLLMLNYLFGRWKK
;
A
#
# COMPACT_ATOMS: atom_id res chain seq x y z
N MET A 1 6.97 -35.62 6.10
CA MET A 1 7.37 -34.76 7.24
C MET A 1 8.48 -33.77 6.88
N VAL A 2 9.70 -34.17 6.49
CA VAL A 2 10.78 -33.21 6.13
C VAL A 2 10.47 -32.34 4.89
N THR A 3 9.69 -32.85 3.95
CA THR A 3 9.26 -32.14 2.74
C THR A 3 8.25 -31.03 3.04
N ASP A 4 7.31 -31.27 3.95
CA ASP A 4 6.25 -30.31 4.31
C ASP A 4 6.83 -29.10 5.04
N GLU A 5 7.83 -29.33 5.89
CA GLU A 5 8.55 -28.28 6.62
C GLU A 5 9.36 -27.37 5.68
N LYS A 6 10.04 -27.94 4.67
CA LYS A 6 10.76 -27.16 3.65
C LYS A 6 9.81 -26.28 2.82
N ILE A 7 8.66 -26.81 2.43
CA ILE A 7 7.65 -26.07 1.66
C ILE A 7 7.09 -24.92 2.51
N TYR A 8 6.78 -25.18 3.78
CA TYR A 8 6.30 -24.17 4.71
C TYR A 8 7.32 -23.04 4.92
N ASN A 9 8.60 -23.39 5.17
CA ASN A 9 9.67 -22.41 5.36
C ASN A 9 9.90 -21.54 4.10
N ALA A 10 9.83 -22.15 2.91
CA ALA A 10 9.92 -21.41 1.65
C ALA A 10 8.72 -20.47 1.43
N ALA A 11 7.51 -20.89 1.81
CA ALA A 11 6.33 -20.04 1.78
C ALA A 11 6.44 -18.87 2.78
N LEU A 12 6.94 -19.13 4.00
CA LEU A 12 7.18 -18.10 5.01
C LEU A 12 8.22 -17.06 4.56
N MET A 13 9.33 -17.50 3.96
CA MET A 13 10.32 -16.62 3.34
C MET A 13 9.69 -15.71 2.27
N ARG A 14 8.88 -16.29 1.36
CA ARG A 14 8.15 -15.53 0.33
C ARG A 14 7.17 -14.53 0.94
N TYR A 15 6.52 -14.88 2.05
CA TYR A 15 5.63 -13.97 2.78
C TYR A 15 6.39 -12.75 3.33
N HIS A 16 7.54 -12.96 3.97
CA HIS A 16 8.38 -11.87 4.48
C HIS A 16 8.95 -11.01 3.35
N PHE A 17 9.42 -11.63 2.27
CA PHE A 17 9.90 -10.90 1.10
C PHE A 17 8.78 -10.07 0.45
N GLY A 18 7.57 -10.61 0.37
CA GLY A 18 6.39 -9.88 -0.09
C GLY A 18 6.09 -8.65 0.78
N ASN A 19 6.18 -8.77 2.10
CA ASN A 19 6.06 -7.62 3.00
C ASN A 19 7.18 -6.60 2.80
N ALA A 20 8.43 -7.05 2.63
CA ALA A 20 9.57 -6.16 2.38
C ALA A 20 9.39 -5.35 1.09
N LEU A 21 8.95 -5.99 0.00
CA LEU A 21 8.66 -5.31 -1.27
C LEU A 21 7.55 -4.25 -1.14
N ILE A 22 6.48 -4.56 -0.38
CA ILE A 22 5.42 -3.58 -0.11
C ILE A 22 6.00 -2.38 0.64
N TRP A 23 6.80 -2.63 1.70
CA TRP A 23 7.43 -1.55 2.46
C TRP A 23 8.37 -0.72 1.61
N LEU A 24 9.22 -1.33 0.78
CA LEU A 24 10.10 -0.62 -0.15
C LEU A 24 9.30 0.25 -1.12
N GLY A 25 8.21 -0.29 -1.68
CA GLY A 25 7.30 0.48 -2.54
C GLY A 25 6.64 1.66 -1.80
N VAL A 26 6.21 1.49 -0.55
CA VAL A 26 5.66 2.61 0.24
C VAL A 26 6.76 3.63 0.56
N LEU A 27 7.96 3.17 0.94
CA LEU A 27 9.09 4.01 1.33
C LEU A 27 9.66 4.82 0.15
N THR A 28 9.45 4.43 -1.11
CA THR A 28 9.83 5.29 -2.24
C THR A 28 9.17 6.67 -2.20
N TRP A 29 8.04 6.86 -1.53
CA TRP A 29 7.44 8.18 -1.38
C TRP A 29 8.19 9.13 -0.44
N LEU A 30 8.96 8.61 0.53
CA LEU A 30 9.73 9.46 1.46
C LEU A 30 10.70 10.40 0.73
N PRO A 31 11.63 9.90 -0.11
CA PRO A 31 12.54 10.77 -0.85
C PRO A 31 11.80 11.71 -1.81
N PHE A 32 10.69 11.28 -2.43
CA PHE A 32 9.85 12.16 -3.25
C PHE A 32 9.33 13.36 -2.45
N ILE A 33 8.75 13.11 -1.27
CA ILE A 33 8.20 14.15 -0.39
C ILE A 33 9.32 15.09 0.08
N VAL A 34 10.47 14.55 0.51
CA VAL A 34 11.62 15.34 0.95
C VAL A 34 12.13 16.26 -0.17
N LEU A 35 12.32 15.72 -1.37
CA LEU A 35 12.76 16.52 -2.53
C LEU A 35 11.74 17.63 -2.87
N ARG A 36 10.43 17.32 -2.84
CA ARG A 36 9.39 18.35 -3.06
C ARG A 36 9.44 19.46 -2.01
N PHE A 37 9.67 19.14 -0.74
CA PHE A 37 9.85 20.15 0.31
C PHE A 37 11.12 20.98 0.14
N ALA A 38 12.17 20.41 -0.44
CA ALA A 38 13.39 21.14 -0.81
C ALA A 38 13.22 22.05 -2.04
N GLY A 39 12.02 22.12 -2.64
CA GLY A 39 11.73 22.92 -3.83
C GLY A 39 12.05 22.21 -5.16
N GLU A 40 12.56 20.98 -5.10
CA GLU A 40 12.85 20.17 -6.29
C GLU A 40 11.56 19.69 -6.96
N LYS A 41 11.65 19.35 -8.25
CA LYS A 41 10.53 18.81 -9.04
C LYS A 41 10.82 17.36 -9.47
N PRO A 42 10.95 16.41 -8.53
CA PRO A 42 11.18 15.00 -8.87
C PRO A 42 10.04 14.46 -9.75
N SER A 43 10.40 13.59 -10.69
CA SER A 43 9.43 12.98 -11.61
C SER A 43 8.47 12.05 -10.89
N LEU A 44 7.19 12.45 -10.77
CA LEU A 44 6.12 11.63 -10.19
C LEU A 44 6.03 10.26 -10.86
N PHE A 45 6.24 10.19 -12.17
CA PHE A 45 6.13 8.96 -12.95
C PHE A 45 7.07 7.86 -12.43
N TRP A 46 8.35 8.19 -12.21
CA TRP A 46 9.34 7.21 -11.74
C TRP A 46 9.01 6.73 -10.34
N TYR A 47 8.69 7.65 -9.43
CA TYR A 47 8.31 7.32 -8.06
C TYR A 47 7.06 6.45 -8.00
N LEU A 48 6.05 6.77 -8.82
CA LEU A 48 4.85 5.96 -8.94
C LEU A 48 5.15 4.57 -9.51
N LEU A 49 5.99 4.46 -10.54
CA LEU A 49 6.36 3.18 -11.13
C LEU A 49 7.02 2.26 -10.10
N PHE A 50 8.04 2.75 -9.37
CA PHE A 50 8.70 1.96 -8.33
C PHE A 50 7.75 1.61 -7.18
N HIS A 51 6.89 2.56 -6.77
CA HIS A 51 5.86 2.30 -5.77
C HIS A 51 4.94 1.15 -6.18
N LEU A 52 4.39 1.21 -7.40
CA LEU A 52 3.47 0.20 -7.91
C LEU A 52 4.17 -1.16 -8.07
N LEU A 53 5.40 -1.20 -8.57
CA LEU A 53 6.17 -2.44 -8.67
C LEU A 53 6.37 -3.10 -7.30
N GLY A 54 6.75 -2.33 -6.28
CA GLY A 54 6.92 -2.84 -4.92
C GLY A 54 5.59 -3.31 -4.30
N VAL A 55 4.55 -2.49 -4.35
CA VAL A 55 3.26 -2.79 -3.69
C VAL A 55 2.50 -3.90 -4.41
N ILE A 56 2.40 -3.86 -5.75
CA ILE A 56 1.69 -4.91 -6.52
C ILE A 56 2.49 -6.21 -6.48
N GLY A 57 3.80 -6.16 -6.74
CA GLY A 57 4.66 -7.33 -6.70
C GLY A 57 4.67 -8.00 -5.32
N GLY A 58 4.90 -7.21 -4.27
CA GLY A 58 4.90 -7.68 -2.89
C GLY A 58 3.53 -8.20 -2.42
N SER A 59 2.43 -7.55 -2.81
CA SER A 59 1.08 -8.02 -2.45
C SER A 59 0.71 -9.33 -3.14
N ARG A 60 1.08 -9.52 -4.41
CA ARG A 60 0.90 -10.80 -5.13
C ARG A 60 1.73 -11.91 -4.51
N LEU A 61 3.01 -11.65 -4.21
CA LEU A 61 3.87 -12.64 -3.58
C LEU A 61 3.37 -13.05 -2.19
N ARG A 62 2.94 -12.07 -1.39
CA ARG A 62 2.35 -12.31 -0.07
C ARG A 62 1.06 -13.12 -0.18
N ALA A 63 0.19 -12.80 -1.14
CA ALA A 63 -1.06 -13.53 -1.36
C ALA A 63 -0.79 -15.00 -1.77
N TYR A 64 0.21 -15.22 -2.63
CA TYR A 64 0.61 -16.56 -3.03
C TYR A 64 1.16 -17.38 -1.85
N ALA A 65 2.09 -16.81 -1.09
CA ALA A 65 2.66 -17.45 0.11
C ALA A 65 1.59 -17.83 1.14
N ARG A 66 0.58 -16.98 1.36
CA ARG A 66 -0.54 -17.28 2.27
C ARG A 66 -1.36 -18.49 1.85
N ARG A 67 -1.57 -18.67 0.54
CA ARG A 67 -2.29 -19.83 0.00
C ARG A 67 -1.50 -21.12 0.23
N GLU A 68 -0.19 -21.10 0.01
CA GLU A 68 0.68 -22.25 0.27
C GLU A 68 0.75 -22.62 1.76
N MET A 69 0.70 -21.64 2.66
CA MET A 69 0.67 -21.89 4.11
C MET A 69 -0.69 -22.35 4.63
N GLY A 70 -1.70 -22.56 3.78
CA GLY A 70 -3.05 -22.96 4.18
C GLY A 70 -3.75 -21.91 5.07
N MET A 71 -3.29 -20.66 5.07
CA MET A 71 -3.87 -19.62 5.90
C MET A 71 -5.25 -19.24 5.38
N THR A 72 -6.28 -19.38 6.22
CA THR A 72 -7.62 -18.91 5.90
C THR A 72 -7.65 -17.39 5.69
N LEU A 73 -8.54 -16.95 4.80
CA LEU A 73 -8.79 -15.53 4.61
C LEU A 73 -9.40 -14.97 5.91
N PRO A 74 -8.81 -13.92 6.52
CA PRO A 74 -9.34 -13.33 7.73
C PRO A 74 -10.73 -12.78 7.41
N GLN A 75 -11.72 -13.13 8.22
CA GLN A 75 -13.02 -12.49 8.17
C GLN A 75 -12.83 -10.99 8.40
N LYS A 76 -13.24 -10.19 7.42
CA LYS A 76 -13.05 -8.75 7.47
C LYS A 76 -14.07 -8.13 8.41
N SER A 77 -13.62 -7.46 9.46
CA SER A 77 -14.50 -6.66 10.32
C SER A 77 -15.02 -5.44 9.56
N ARG A 78 -16.09 -4.81 10.07
CA ARG A 78 -16.59 -3.54 9.51
C ARG A 78 -15.52 -2.45 9.52
N LEU A 79 -14.75 -2.33 10.61
CA LEU A 79 -13.61 -1.40 10.68
C LEU A 79 -12.55 -1.70 9.63
N GLN A 80 -12.26 -2.98 9.40
CA GLN A 80 -11.30 -3.38 8.37
C GLN A 80 -11.80 -3.01 6.97
N MET A 81 -13.10 -3.20 6.70
CA MET A 81 -13.71 -2.81 5.44
C MET A 81 -13.67 -1.30 5.22
N LEU A 82 -14.03 -0.51 6.24
CA LEU A 82 -13.96 0.96 6.20
C LEU A 82 -12.52 1.45 6.02
N GLY A 83 -11.55 0.86 6.74
CA GLY A 83 -10.13 1.19 6.60
C GLY A 83 -9.61 0.96 5.18
N HIS A 84 -9.94 -0.17 4.57
CA HIS A 84 -9.61 -0.41 3.15
C HIS A 84 -10.35 0.55 2.22
N GLY A 85 -11.62 0.87 2.51
CA GLY A 85 -12.41 1.83 1.74
C GLY A 85 -11.78 3.23 1.72
N LEU A 86 -11.32 3.72 2.87
CA LEU A 86 -10.62 5.01 2.98
C LEU A 86 -9.29 5.02 2.25
N VAL A 87 -8.48 3.96 2.38
CA VAL A 87 -7.23 3.82 1.60
C VAL A 87 -7.54 3.85 0.11
N PHE A 88 -8.56 3.11 -0.33
CA PHE A 88 -8.97 3.06 -1.73
C PHE A 88 -9.45 4.43 -2.23
N ALA A 89 -10.27 5.14 -1.44
CA ALA A 89 -10.71 6.49 -1.76
C ALA A 89 -9.52 7.46 -1.85
N GLY A 90 -8.56 7.37 -0.93
CA GLY A 90 -7.33 8.17 -0.97
C GLY A 90 -6.50 7.91 -2.23
N ILE A 91 -6.40 6.66 -2.69
CA ILE A 91 -5.74 6.32 -3.95
C ILE A 91 -6.51 6.87 -5.15
N LEU A 92 -7.84 6.79 -5.13
CA LEU A 92 -8.71 7.27 -6.22
C LEU A 92 -8.58 8.78 -6.50
N VAL A 93 -8.14 9.58 -5.52
CA VAL A 93 -7.84 11.01 -5.72
C VAL A 93 -6.86 11.26 -6.87
N TRP A 94 -5.97 10.31 -7.16
CA TRP A 94 -5.03 10.45 -8.27
C TRP A 94 -5.68 10.34 -9.65
N ALA A 95 -6.84 9.70 -9.78
CA ALA A 95 -7.54 9.56 -11.05
C ALA A 95 -7.94 10.93 -11.66
N PRO A 96 -8.67 11.82 -10.94
CA PRO A 96 -8.96 13.15 -11.47
C PRO A 96 -7.70 14.00 -11.65
N TYR A 97 -6.66 13.85 -10.80
CA TYR A 97 -5.37 14.52 -11.02
C TYR A 97 -4.75 14.15 -12.37
N PHE A 98 -4.65 12.86 -12.68
CA PHE A 98 -4.07 12.41 -13.94
C PHE A 98 -4.90 12.83 -15.15
N TYR A 99 -6.22 12.81 -15.02
CA TYR A 99 -7.11 13.34 -16.04
C TYR A 99 -6.82 14.83 -16.30
N MET A 100 -6.80 15.66 -15.24
CA MET A 100 -6.52 17.08 -15.37
C MET A 100 -5.13 17.35 -15.93
N LYS A 101 -4.12 16.59 -15.51
CA LYS A 101 -2.72 16.80 -15.90
C LYS A 101 -2.43 16.36 -17.32
N PHE A 102 -2.91 15.19 -17.75
CA PHE A 102 -2.53 14.56 -19.01
C PHE A 102 -3.59 14.68 -20.11
N VAL A 103 -4.88 14.69 -19.76
CA VAL A 103 -5.97 14.78 -20.74
C VAL A 103 -6.40 16.22 -20.94
N ALA A 104 -6.74 16.93 -19.85
CA ALA A 104 -7.19 18.32 -19.92
C ALA A 104 -6.04 19.35 -20.00
N GLN A 105 -4.79 18.89 -19.85
CA GLN A 105 -3.57 19.72 -19.88
C GLN A 105 -3.61 20.94 -18.96
N GLN A 106 -4.32 20.84 -17.84
CA GLN A 106 -4.42 21.90 -16.85
C GLN A 106 -3.13 22.01 -16.04
N PRO A 107 -2.75 23.23 -15.58
CA PRO A 107 -1.54 23.47 -14.80
C PRO A 107 -1.68 23.04 -13.33
N VAL A 108 -2.25 21.85 -13.08
CA VAL A 108 -2.38 21.28 -11.74
C VAL A 108 -1.07 20.67 -11.27
N GLU A 109 -0.80 20.76 -9.98
CA GLU A 109 0.35 20.13 -9.33
C GLU A 109 -0.07 18.95 -8.46
N ALA A 110 0.85 17.98 -8.27
CA ALA A 110 0.60 16.85 -7.40
C ALA A 110 0.31 17.28 -5.95
N MET A 111 0.84 18.43 -5.53
CA MET A 111 0.64 19.00 -4.19
C MET A 111 -0.80 19.46 -3.96
N ASP A 112 -1.57 19.79 -5.00
CA ASP A 112 -2.97 20.18 -4.86
C ASP A 112 -3.85 18.99 -4.44
N TYR A 113 -3.42 17.77 -4.79
CA TYR A 113 -4.14 16.52 -4.54
C TYR A 113 -3.56 15.69 -3.40
N LEU A 114 -2.29 15.91 -3.06
CA LEU A 114 -1.56 15.14 -2.05
C LEU A 114 -2.23 15.17 -0.65
N PRO A 115 -2.74 16.30 -0.13
CA PRO A 115 -3.41 16.31 1.18
C PRO A 115 -4.63 15.38 1.25
N TYR A 116 -5.44 15.34 0.19
CA TYR A 116 -6.61 14.47 0.12
C TYR A 116 -6.21 12.99 0.05
N HIS A 117 -5.17 12.69 -0.74
CA HIS A 117 -4.58 11.36 -0.81
C HIS A 117 -4.10 10.88 0.57
N LEU A 118 -3.27 11.70 1.23
CA LEU A 118 -2.75 11.40 2.56
C LEU A 118 -3.85 11.27 3.59
N THR A 119 -4.88 12.13 3.54
CA THR A 119 -6.02 12.06 4.47
C THR A 119 -6.73 10.72 4.34
N GLY A 120 -7.07 10.28 3.12
CA GLY A 120 -7.73 8.98 2.90
C GLY A 120 -6.84 7.79 3.29
N VAL A 121 -5.56 7.82 2.90
CA VAL A 121 -4.63 6.73 3.20
C VAL A 121 -4.31 6.64 4.69
N LEU A 122 -3.95 7.74 5.35
CA LEU A 122 -3.56 7.75 6.77
C LEU A 122 -4.76 7.46 7.68
N SER A 123 -5.94 8.02 7.41
CA SER A 123 -7.15 7.69 8.18
C SER A 123 -7.55 6.22 8.01
N GLY A 124 -7.44 5.68 6.79
CA GLY A 124 -7.67 4.27 6.52
C GLY A 124 -6.69 3.35 7.23
N ILE A 125 -5.39 3.67 7.20
CA ILE A 125 -4.35 2.97 7.98
C ILE A 125 -4.65 3.05 9.48
N GLY A 126 -5.06 4.22 9.98
CA GLY A 126 -5.47 4.42 11.37
C GLY A 126 -6.60 3.48 11.79
N LEU A 127 -7.66 3.37 10.99
CA LEU A 127 -8.75 2.41 11.24
C LEU A 127 -8.27 0.95 11.22
N LEU A 128 -7.35 0.61 10.32
CA LEU A 128 -6.76 -0.74 10.26
C LEU A 128 -5.92 -1.04 11.51
N MET A 129 -5.15 -0.08 11.99
CA MET A 129 -4.38 -0.21 13.24
C MET A 129 -5.30 -0.33 14.45
N LEU A 130 -6.34 0.50 14.56
CA LEU A 130 -7.34 0.40 15.63
C LEU A 130 -8.01 -0.97 15.63
N ASN A 131 -8.42 -1.47 14.47
CA ASN A 131 -8.99 -2.80 14.35
C ASN A 131 -8.01 -3.90 14.82
N TYR A 132 -6.73 -3.78 14.49
CA TYR A 132 -5.71 -4.71 14.96
C TYR A 132 -5.56 -4.68 16.49
N LEU A 133 -5.51 -3.47 17.09
CA LEU A 133 -5.42 -3.29 18.53
C LEU A 133 -6.64 -3.86 19.27
N PHE A 134 -7.85 -3.58 18.79
CA PHE A 134 -9.07 -4.13 19.37
C PHE A 134 -9.16 -5.66 19.22
N GLY A 135 -8.70 -6.21 18.09
CA GLY A 135 -8.63 -7.66 17.89
C GLY A 135 -7.61 -8.35 18.81
N ARG A 136 -6.54 -7.65 19.18
CA ARG A 136 -5.55 -8.13 20.16
C ARG A 136 -6.07 -8.09 21.60
N TRP A 137 -6.91 -7.11 21.94
CA TRP A 137 -7.51 -6.97 23.28
C TRP A 137 -8.64 -7.96 23.57
N LYS A 138 -9.28 -8.55 22.54
CA LYS A 138 -10.36 -9.53 22.68
C LYS A 138 -9.89 -10.99 22.73
N LYS A 139 -8.59 -11.25 22.56
CA LYS A 139 -7.97 -12.58 22.70
C LYS A 139 -7.29 -12.67 24.05
#